data_AF-A0A9L0J706-F1
#
_entry.id   AF-A0A9L0J706-F1
#
_cell.length_a   1.000
_cell.length_b   1.000
_cell.length_c   1.000
_cell.angle_alpha   90.00
_cell.angle_beta   90.00
_cell.angle_gamma   90.00
#
_symmetry.space_group_name_H-M   'P 1'
#
loop_
_entity.id
_entity.type
_entity.pdbx_description
1 polymer ?
#
loop_
_entity_poly.entity_id
_entity_poly.type
_entity_poly.pdbx_seq_one_letter_code
_entity_poly.pdbx_strand_id
1 'polypeptide(L)'
;MNIDQVTLVGQVFESYVSEYHKNDILLILKERDEDAHYPVVVNAMTLFETNMEIGEYFNVFPNEVLTIFDSALQRSALTILQSLSQPEGVSMKQNLHARISAPQYIVVYSSLWVLLVVACGTPPQRSLMSSAMSAPRIRTNETLGRLQWSART
;
A
#
# COMPACT_ATOMS: atom_id res chain seq x y z
N MET A 1 -2.43 13.87 -16.49
CA MET A 1 -3.31 13.77 -15.29
C MET A 1 -3.83 15.15 -14.85
N ASN A 2 -4.98 15.29 -14.18
CA ASN A 2 -5.44 16.58 -13.62
C ASN A 2 -4.70 16.88 -12.29
N ILE A 3 -4.48 18.16 -11.96
CA ILE A 3 -3.75 18.59 -10.76
C ILE A 3 -4.37 18.09 -9.45
N ASP A 4 -5.70 17.96 -9.39
CA ASP A 4 -6.40 17.42 -8.22
C ASP A 4 -6.05 15.93 -8.01
N GLN A 5 -5.96 15.17 -9.10
CA GLN A 5 -5.58 13.76 -9.07
C GLN A 5 -4.12 13.61 -8.66
N VAL A 6 -3.23 14.44 -9.21
CA VAL A 6 -1.81 14.47 -8.83
C VAL A 6 -1.66 14.74 -7.34
N THR A 7 -2.41 15.71 -6.82
CA THR A 7 -2.41 16.07 -5.40
C THR A 7 -2.92 14.93 -4.52
N LEU A 8 -4.05 14.31 -4.89
CA LEU A 8 -4.62 13.17 -4.18
C LEU A 8 -3.63 12.00 -4.11
N VAL A 9 -3.08 11.59 -5.25
CA VAL A 9 -2.11 10.48 -5.33
C VAL A 9 -0.88 10.77 -4.49
N GLY A 10 -0.34 11.98 -4.59
CA GLY A 10 0.81 12.40 -3.81
C GLY A 10 0.55 12.39 -2.30
N GLN A 11 -0.59 12.90 -1.85
CA GLN A 11 -0.94 12.96 -0.42
C GLN A 11 -1.19 11.59 0.19
N VAL A 12 -1.94 10.73 -0.50
CA VAL A 12 -2.21 9.37 -0.02
C VAL A 12 -0.92 8.58 0.07
N PHE A 13 -0.07 8.66 -0.96
CA PHE A 13 1.23 7.99 -0.95
C PHE A 13 2.14 8.50 0.18
N GLU A 14 2.20 9.82 0.38
CA GLU A 14 2.96 10.44 1.47
C GLU A 14 2.51 9.95 2.85
N SER A 15 1.19 9.88 3.09
CA SER A 15 0.65 9.32 4.33
C SER A 15 1.02 7.84 4.49
N TYR A 16 0.89 7.06 3.42
CA TYR A 16 1.20 5.64 3.43
C TYR A 16 2.68 5.38 3.77
N VAL A 17 3.63 6.05 3.09
CA VAL A 17 5.07 5.82 3.36
C VAL A 17 5.49 6.33 4.74
N SER A 18 4.85 7.39 5.23
CA SER A 18 5.11 7.90 6.59
C SER A 18 4.58 6.97 7.69
N GLU A 19 3.58 6.14 7.38
CA GLU A 19 3.01 5.18 8.32
C GLU A 19 3.78 3.85 8.29
N TYR A 20 4.01 3.29 7.10
CA TYR A 20 4.56 1.94 6.93
C TYR A 20 6.08 1.90 6.71
N HIS A 21 6.67 2.96 6.16
CA HIS A 21 8.09 3.00 5.75
C HIS A 21 8.93 4.06 6.46
N LYS A 22 8.41 4.70 7.50
CA LYS A 22 9.13 5.74 8.26
C LYS A 22 10.49 5.29 8.77
N ASN A 23 10.57 4.06 9.30
CA ASN A 23 11.83 3.52 9.82
C ASN A 23 12.85 3.30 8.71
N ASP A 24 12.42 2.78 7.55
CA ASP A 24 13.28 2.57 6.39
C ASP A 24 13.85 3.91 5.89
N ILE A 25 12.98 4.93 5.76
CA ILE A 25 13.37 6.28 5.37
C ILE A 25 14.36 6.86 6.38
N LEU A 26 14.11 6.69 7.68
CA LEU A 26 15.01 7.18 8.73
C LEU A 26 16.38 6.51 8.69
N LEU A 27 16.46 5.21 8.37
CA LEU A 27 17.72 4.50 8.17
C LEU A 27 18.48 5.05 6.96
N ILE A 28 17.79 5.26 5.84
CA ILE A 28 18.38 5.86 4.63
C ILE A 28 18.95 7.26 4.92
N LEU A 29 18.20 8.09 5.65
CA LEU A 29 18.63 9.44 5.98
C LEU A 29 19.89 9.46 6.88
N LYS A 30 20.17 8.39 7.62
CA LYS A 30 21.38 8.23 8.46
C LYS A 30 22.61 7.73 7.70
N GLU A 31 22.44 7.29 6.45
CA GLU A 31 23.57 6.81 5.66
C GLU A 31 24.55 7.93 5.38
N ARG A 32 25.85 7.60 5.31
CA ARG A 32 26.91 8.60 5.10
C ARG A 32 27.06 9.00 3.63
N ASP A 33 26.74 8.09 2.72
CA ASP A 33 26.86 8.33 1.29
C ASP A 33 25.68 9.20 0.82
N GLU A 34 25.95 10.36 0.23
CA GLU A 34 24.93 11.28 -0.26
C GLU A 34 24.56 11.01 -1.72
N ASP A 35 25.48 10.40 -2.48
CA ASP A 35 25.35 10.17 -3.92
C ASP A 35 24.78 8.77 -4.24
N ALA A 36 24.77 7.86 -3.27
CA ALA A 36 24.16 6.54 -3.43
C ALA A 36 22.65 6.62 -3.74
N HIS A 37 22.17 5.66 -4.52
CA HIS A 37 20.74 5.50 -4.82
C HIS A 37 20.04 4.72 -3.70
N TYR A 38 18.99 5.31 -3.13
CA TYR A 38 18.23 4.72 -2.04
C TYR A 38 16.80 4.39 -2.48
N PRO A 39 16.54 3.13 -2.86
CA PRO A 39 15.19 2.70 -3.21
C PRO A 39 14.38 2.32 -1.97
N VAL A 40 13.15 2.82 -1.87
CA VAL A 40 12.14 2.32 -0.91
C VAL A 40 11.17 1.41 -1.67
N VAL A 41 11.16 0.12 -1.33
CA VAL A 41 10.28 -0.85 -1.98
C VAL A 41 8.91 -0.82 -1.33
N VAL A 42 7.92 -0.38 -2.10
CA VAL A 42 6.51 -0.28 -1.67
C VAL A 42 5.72 -1.43 -2.26
N ASN A 43 4.85 -2.03 -1.45
CA ASN A 43 3.94 -3.07 -1.93
C ASN A 43 2.70 -2.42 -2.58
N ALA A 44 2.56 -2.64 -3.89
CA ALA A 44 1.45 -2.13 -4.68
C ALA A 44 0.09 -2.58 -4.15
N MET A 45 -0.02 -3.81 -3.66
CA MET A 45 -1.28 -4.36 -3.17
C MET A 45 -1.80 -3.54 -2.00
N THR A 46 -0.98 -3.35 -0.98
CA THR A 46 -1.38 -2.60 0.23
C THR A 46 -1.60 -1.11 -0.05
N LEU A 47 -0.85 -0.54 -0.99
CA LEU A 47 -1.04 0.85 -1.41
C LEU A 47 -2.39 1.03 -2.13
N PHE A 48 -2.72 0.12 -3.06
CA PHE A 48 -3.97 0.20 -3.83
C PHE A 48 -5.19 -0.19 -2.99
N GLU A 49 -5.02 -1.03 -1.98
CA GLU A 49 -6.07 -1.30 -0.97
C GLU A 49 -6.38 -0.06 -0.14
N THR A 50 -5.35 0.74 0.19
CA THR A 50 -5.53 2.00 0.92
C THR A 50 -6.31 3.01 0.10
N ASN A 51 -6.04 3.08 -1.21
CA ASN A 51 -6.82 3.90 -2.14
C ASN A 51 -6.81 3.29 -3.55
N MET A 52 -7.96 2.75 -3.95
CA MET A 52 -8.11 2.05 -5.23
C MET A 52 -7.94 2.95 -6.45
N GLU A 53 -8.21 4.25 -6.31
CA GLU A 53 -8.08 5.23 -7.41
C GLU A 53 -6.63 5.36 -7.87
N ILE A 54 -5.68 5.18 -6.94
CA ILE A 54 -4.25 5.14 -7.25
C ILE A 54 -3.92 3.98 -8.19
N GLY A 55 -4.54 2.82 -7.98
CA GLY A 55 -4.35 1.65 -8.85
C GLY A 55 -4.85 1.90 -10.27
N GLU A 56 -5.97 2.61 -10.42
CA GLU A 56 -6.49 3.03 -11.72
C GLU A 56 -5.53 4.00 -12.41
N TYR A 57 -5.07 5.03 -11.71
CA TYR A 57 -4.11 5.99 -12.28
C TYR A 57 -2.77 5.35 -12.62
N PHE A 58 -2.27 4.45 -11.79
CA PHE A 58 -1.03 3.73 -12.05
C PHE A 58 -1.14 2.85 -13.29
N ASN A 59 -2.31 2.26 -13.54
CA ASN A 59 -2.55 1.44 -14.72
C ASN A 59 -2.60 2.27 -16.02
N VAL A 60 -3.14 3.48 -15.97
CA VAL A 60 -3.22 4.36 -17.16
C VAL A 60 -1.94 5.17 -17.38
N PHE A 61 -1.33 5.69 -16.32
CA PHE A 61 -0.18 6.60 -16.36
C PHE A 61 0.94 6.17 -15.40
N PRO A 62 1.58 4.99 -15.60
CA PRO A 62 2.54 4.44 -14.66
C PRO A 62 3.74 5.38 -14.42
N ASN A 63 4.29 5.98 -15.47
CA ASN A 63 5.45 6.87 -15.34
C ASN A 63 5.13 8.19 -14.62
N GLU A 64 3.94 8.76 -14.87
CA GLU A 64 3.49 9.98 -14.18
C GLU A 64 3.29 9.68 -12.69
N VAL A 65 2.62 8.58 -12.37
CA VAL A 65 2.36 8.18 -10.97
C VAL A 65 3.66 7.85 -10.23
N LEU A 66 4.61 7.17 -10.86
CA LEU A 66 5.93 6.93 -10.26
C LEU A 66 6.67 8.23 -9.94
N THR A 67 6.60 9.22 -10.83
CA THR A 67 7.21 10.54 -10.59
C THR A 67 6.55 11.27 -9.40
N ILE A 68 5.24 11.12 -9.26
CA ILE A 68 4.48 11.67 -8.12
C ILE A 68 4.88 10.98 -6.82
N PHE A 69 5.08 9.65 -6.85
CA PHE A 69 5.55 8.89 -5.70
C PHE A 69 6.94 9.29 -5.24
N ASP A 70 7.89 9.47 -6.16
CA ASP A 70 9.23 9.95 -5.82
C ASP A 70 9.17 11.32 -5.13
N SER A 71 8.38 12.24 -5.69
CA SER A 71 8.19 13.58 -5.13
C SER A 71 7.53 13.54 -3.74
N ALA A 72 6.53 12.67 -3.55
CA ALA A 72 5.85 12.48 -2.27
C ALA A 72 6.75 11.80 -1.22
N LEU A 73 7.60 10.86 -1.64
CA LEU A 73 8.58 10.19 -0.79
C LEU A 73 9.61 11.20 -0.27
N GLN A 74 10.10 12.10 -1.14
CA GLN A 74 11.01 13.17 -0.72
C GLN A 74 10.35 14.12 0.29
N ARG A 75 9.08 14.50 0.08
CA ARG A 75 8.33 15.34 1.03
C ARG A 75 8.15 14.65 2.39
N SER A 76 7.84 13.36 2.40
CA SER A 76 7.77 12.56 3.63
C SER A 76 9.12 12.51 4.34
N ALA A 77 10.20 12.23 3.61
CA ALA A 77 11.56 12.18 4.16
C ALA A 77 12.00 13.53 4.76
N LEU A 78 11.71 14.65 4.09
CA LEU A 78 11.95 15.99 4.62
C LEU A 78 11.16 16.25 5.90
N THR A 79 9.89 15.85 5.94
CA THR A 79 9.03 16.00 7.12
C THR A 79 9.56 15.18 8.30
N ILE A 80 10.01 13.95 8.04
CA ILE A 80 10.65 13.10 9.05
C ILE A 80 11.94 13.75 9.54
N LEU A 81 12.80 14.23 8.65
CA LEU A 81 14.05 14.90 8.99
C LEU A 81 13.80 16.14 9.88
N GLN A 82 12.84 16.97 9.52
CA GLN A 82 12.45 18.17 10.29
C GLN A 82 11.84 17.83 11.66
N SER A 83 11.18 16.67 11.78
CA SER A 83 10.62 16.22 13.05
C SER A 83 11.67 15.71 14.05
N LEU A 84 12.90 15.44 13.60
CA LEU A 84 14.00 14.97 14.45
C LEU A 84 14.61 16.14 15.24
N SER A 85 14.55 16.07 16.56
CA SER A 85 15.05 17.12 17.46
C SER A 85 16.58 17.26 17.48
N GLN A 86 17.30 16.26 16.99
CA GLN A 86 18.76 16.27 16.79
C GLN A 86 19.08 15.62 15.44
N PRO A 87 19.34 16.40 14.38
CA PRO A 87 19.71 15.87 13.06
C PRO A 87 21.20 15.44 12.98
N GLU A 88 21.86 15.19 14.11
CA GLU A 88 23.27 14.78 14.17
C GLU A 88 23.47 13.47 13.38
N GLY A 89 24.16 13.56 12.24
CA GLY A 89 24.44 12.43 11.35
C GLY A 89 23.28 12.02 10.43
N VAL A 90 22.29 12.89 10.21
CA VAL A 90 21.16 12.65 9.31
C VAL A 90 21.15 13.69 8.20
N SER A 91 21.22 13.28 6.93
CA SER A 91 21.18 14.19 5.78
C SER A 91 20.09 13.79 4.77
N MET A 92 19.51 14.80 4.11
CA MET A 92 18.52 14.56 3.06
C MET A 92 19.21 13.93 1.85
N LYS A 93 18.67 12.81 1.35
CA LYS A 93 19.20 12.12 0.17
C LYS A 93 18.51 12.59 -1.10
N GLN A 94 19.31 12.97 -2.11
CA GLN A 94 18.78 13.46 -3.40
C GLN A 94 18.28 12.31 -4.29
N ASN A 95 18.89 11.14 -4.19
CA ASN A 95 18.60 9.96 -5.01
C ASN A 95 17.65 8.97 -4.31
N LEU A 96 16.58 9.49 -3.70
CA LEU A 96 15.54 8.70 -3.03
C LEU A 96 14.39 8.40 -4.00
N HIS A 97 14.12 7.12 -4.26
CA HIS A 97 13.11 6.70 -5.24
C HIS A 97 12.20 5.59 -4.70
N ALA A 98 10.93 5.64 -5.09
CA ALA A 98 9.96 4.60 -4.79
C ALA A 98 10.04 3.48 -5.84
N ARG A 99 10.18 2.24 -5.38
CA ARG A 99 10.09 1.05 -6.23
C ARG A 99 8.82 0.29 -5.91
N ILE A 100 7.91 0.22 -6.87
CA ILE A 100 6.65 -0.50 -6.68
C ILE A 100 6.86 -1.99 -6.94
N SER A 101 6.67 -2.79 -5.90
CA SER A 101 6.60 -4.25 -5.99
C SER A 101 5.13 -4.66 -6.12
N ALA A 102 4.78 -5.24 -7.26
CA ALA A 102 3.47 -5.79 -7.50
C ALA A 102 3.55 -7.32 -7.51
N PRO A 103 2.74 -8.04 -6.72
CA PRO A 103 2.54 -9.46 -7.00
C PRO A 103 1.87 -9.60 -8.37
N GLN A 104 2.14 -10.70 -9.09
CA GLN A 104 1.61 -11.00 -10.45
C GLN A 104 0.07 -10.98 -10.58
N TYR A 105 -0.65 -10.72 -9.49
CA TYR A 105 -2.10 -10.65 -9.42
C TYR A 105 -2.72 -9.29 -9.78
N ILE A 106 -1.95 -8.19 -9.87
CA ILE A 106 -2.49 -6.89 -10.31
C ILE A 106 -3.08 -6.96 -11.73
N VAL A 107 -2.50 -7.78 -12.60
CA VAL A 107 -3.02 -8.03 -13.95
C VAL A 107 -4.32 -8.88 -13.92
N VAL A 108 -4.46 -9.70 -12.87
CA VAL A 108 -5.59 -10.61 -12.70
C VAL A 108 -6.81 -9.87 -12.18
N TYR A 109 -6.65 -8.87 -11.31
CA TYR A 109 -7.76 -8.04 -10.85
C TYR A 109 -8.40 -7.26 -11.99
N SER A 110 -7.61 -6.70 -12.93
CA SER A 110 -8.17 -6.04 -14.11
C SER A 110 -8.98 -7.02 -14.98
N SER A 111 -8.46 -8.23 -15.21
CA SER A 111 -9.12 -9.25 -16.02
C SER A 111 -10.39 -9.80 -15.36
N LEU A 112 -10.36 -10.00 -14.04
CA LEU A 112 -11.49 -10.51 -13.27
C LEU A 112 -12.56 -9.44 -13.04
N TRP A 113 -12.18 -8.15 -12.92
CA TRP A 113 -13.14 -7.03 -12.90
C TRP A 113 -13.88 -6.92 -14.23
N VAL A 114 -13.15 -7.01 -15.36
CA VAL A 114 -13.76 -7.00 -16.69
C VAL A 114 -14.70 -8.20 -16.85
N LEU A 115 -14.28 -9.39 -16.42
CA LEU A 115 -15.17 -10.56 -16.42
C LEU A 115 -16.38 -10.39 -15.50
N LEU A 116 -16.24 -9.78 -14.32
CA LEU A 116 -17.36 -9.55 -13.40
C LEU A 116 -18.36 -8.52 -13.96
N VAL A 117 -17.87 -7.43 -14.54
CA VAL A 117 -18.71 -6.42 -15.22
C VAL A 117 -19.45 -7.03 -16.41
N VAL A 118 -18.76 -7.85 -17.21
CA VAL A 118 -19.36 -8.56 -18.36
C VAL A 118 -20.35 -9.65 -17.90
N ALA A 119 -20.07 -10.35 -16.80
CA ALA A 119 -20.92 -11.42 -16.28
C ALA A 119 -22.16 -10.93 -15.51
N CYS A 120 -22.07 -9.78 -14.82
CA CYS A 120 -23.17 -9.27 -13.99
C CYS A 120 -23.99 -8.15 -14.65
N GLY A 121 -23.61 -7.65 -15.83
CA GLY A 121 -24.44 -6.77 -16.67
C GLY A 121 -24.89 -5.44 -16.06
N THR A 122 -24.41 -5.09 -14.86
CA THR A 122 -24.72 -3.82 -14.18
C THR A 122 -23.46 -3.31 -13.46
N PRO A 123 -23.14 -2.01 -13.54
CA PRO A 123 -21.99 -1.45 -12.84
C PRO A 123 -22.24 -1.53 -11.33
N PRO A 124 -21.29 -2.06 -10.53
CA PRO A 124 -21.48 -2.14 -9.10
C PRO A 124 -21.51 -0.74 -8.49
N GLN A 125 -22.56 -0.44 -7.74
CA GLN A 125 -22.60 0.74 -6.88
C GLN A 125 -21.49 0.64 -5.82
N ARG A 126 -20.69 1.69 -5.66
CA ARG A 126 -19.55 1.84 -4.72
C ARG A 126 -19.83 1.38 -3.27
N SER A 127 -21.10 1.24 -2.86
CA SER A 127 -21.51 0.90 -1.49
C SER A 127 -21.47 -0.59 -1.13
N LEU A 128 -21.42 -1.52 -2.11
CA LEU A 128 -21.57 -2.96 -1.82
C LEU A 128 -20.26 -3.71 -1.55
N MET A 129 -19.10 -3.10 -1.79
CA MET A 129 -17.80 -3.79 -1.63
C MET A 129 -17.36 -3.95 -0.17
N SER A 130 -17.91 -3.17 0.77
CA SER A 130 -17.59 -3.30 2.21
C SER A 130 -18.11 -4.63 2.81
N SER A 131 -19.21 -5.18 2.27
CA SER A 131 -19.85 -6.38 2.83
C SER A 131 -19.25 -7.70 2.35
N ALA A 132 -18.46 -7.71 1.27
CA ALA A 132 -17.90 -8.94 0.71
C ALA A 132 -16.57 -9.38 1.37
N MET A 133 -15.96 -8.53 2.21
CA MET A 133 -14.66 -8.80 2.85
C MET A 133 -14.76 -9.37 4.28
N SER A 134 -15.95 -9.74 4.75
CA SER A 134 -16.03 -10.70 5.87
C SER A 134 -15.74 -12.10 5.35
N ALA A 135 -14.45 -12.42 5.23
CA ALA A 135 -13.99 -13.79 5.00
C ALA A 135 -14.56 -14.70 6.11
N PRO A 136 -15.08 -15.90 5.78
CA PRO A 136 -15.55 -16.83 6.79
C PRO A 136 -14.36 -17.26 7.64
N ARG A 137 -14.40 -16.92 8.92
CA ARG A 137 -13.44 -17.39 9.93
C ARG A 137 -13.55 -18.91 9.97
N ILE A 138 -12.61 -19.60 9.32
CA ILE A 138 -12.44 -21.04 9.44
C ILE A 138 -12.21 -21.33 10.93
N ARG A 139 -13.22 -21.95 11.56
CA ARG A 139 -13.17 -22.41 12.95
C ARG A 139 -12.23 -23.61 13.00
N THR A 140 -10.97 -23.36 13.36
CA THR A 140 -10.02 -24.41 13.73
C THR A 140 -10.54 -25.10 14.99
N ASN A 141 -10.88 -26.37 14.83
CA ASN A 141 -11.29 -27.32 15.84
C ASN A 141 -10.05 -27.93 16.51
N GLU A 142 -9.71 -27.46 17.70
CA GLU A 142 -8.91 -28.22 18.68
C GLU A 142 -9.44 -27.87 20.07
N THR A 143 -9.57 -28.70 21.09
CA THR A 143 -9.74 -30.14 21.29
C THR A 143 -10.16 -30.23 22.77
N LEU A 144 -10.80 -31.34 23.17
CA LEU A 144 -10.93 -31.83 24.55
C LEU A 144 -11.95 -31.18 25.50
N GLY A 145 -12.96 -31.99 25.86
CA GLY A 145 -13.39 -32.05 27.25
C GLY A 145 -14.89 -31.99 27.55
N ARG A 146 -15.74 -32.78 26.88
CA ARG A 146 -16.97 -33.35 27.48
C ARG A 146 -17.70 -34.29 26.52
N LEU A 147 -17.34 -35.56 26.56
CA LEU A 147 -18.23 -36.65 26.18
C LEU A 147 -18.38 -37.55 27.41
N GLN A 148 -19.32 -37.19 28.29
CA GLN A 148 -19.89 -38.15 29.22
C GLN A 148 -20.71 -39.14 28.39
N TRP A 149 -20.14 -40.32 28.18
CA TRP A 149 -20.88 -41.50 27.77
C TRP A 149 -21.69 -41.98 28.99
N SER A 150 -23.02 -41.87 28.92
CA SER A 150 -23.90 -42.59 29.82
C SER A 150 -24.00 -44.03 29.33
N ALA A 151 -23.28 -44.93 30.01
CA ALA A 151 -23.42 -46.37 29.86
C ALA A 151 -24.16 -46.93 31.09
N ARG A 152 -25.43 -47.26 30.86
CA ARG A 152 -26.16 -48.47 31.32
C ARG A 152 -26.02 -48.90 32.80
N THR A 153 -27.15 -48.83 33.51
CA THR A 153 -27.85 -50.00 34.10
C THR A 153 -29.35 -49.71 34.12
#